data_AF-A0A517JZ48-F1
#
_entry.id   AF-A0A517JZ48-F1
#
_cell.length_a   1.000
_cell.length_b   1.000
_cell.length_c   1.000
_cell.angle_alpha   90.00
_cell.angle_beta   90.00
_cell.angle_gamma   90.00
#
_symmetry.space_group_name_H-M   'P 1'
#
loop_
_entity.id
_entity.type
_entity.pdbx_description
1 polymer ?
#
loop_
_entity_poly.entity_id
_entity_poly.type
_entity_poly.pdbx_seq_one_letter_code
_entity_poly.pdbx_strand_id
1 'polypeptide(L)'
;QGFRYSNTNLAAYVGEYVLIRYNPNDMAEIRVFYRDEFLCTAICPEIADYSIDIKDIQHARSQRRKHLKQNIASPSTTELIKEEKNYGYSPQETTKNVKKLKRYRND
;
A
#
# COMPACT_ATOMS: atom_id res chain seq x y z
N GLN A 1 -4.17 19.15 -1.78
CA GLN A 1 -3.20 19.95 -2.55
C GLN A 1 -3.66 19.95 -4.00
N GLY A 2 -3.63 21.09 -4.67
CA GLY A 2 -3.98 21.22 -6.09
C GLY A 2 -2.74 21.48 -6.93
N PHE A 3 -2.76 21.06 -8.19
CA PHE A 3 -1.67 21.29 -9.14
C PHE A 3 -1.74 22.68 -9.75
N ARG A 4 -0.57 23.32 -9.95
CA ARG A 4 -0.46 24.60 -10.66
C ARG A 4 -0.05 24.36 -12.10
N TYR A 5 -0.85 24.90 -13.03
CA TYR A 5 -0.57 24.86 -14.47
C TYR A 5 -0.19 26.25 -14.97
N SER A 6 0.82 26.33 -15.85
CA SER A 6 1.28 27.61 -16.40
C SER A 6 1.52 27.55 -17.89
N ASN A 7 1.17 28.64 -18.58
CA ASN A 7 1.54 28.92 -19.97
C ASN A 7 1.56 30.45 -20.14
N THR A 8 2.52 30.98 -20.92
CA THR A 8 2.65 32.43 -21.19
C THR A 8 1.41 33.02 -21.86
N ASN A 9 0.70 32.24 -22.68
CA ASN A 9 -0.51 32.68 -23.38
C ASN A 9 -1.68 32.99 -22.44
N LEU A 10 -1.69 32.44 -21.22
CA LEU A 10 -2.74 32.70 -20.23
C LEU A 10 -2.68 34.11 -19.64
N ALA A 11 -1.55 34.81 -19.76
CA ALA A 11 -1.38 36.15 -19.19
C ALA A 11 -2.36 37.17 -19.78
N ALA A 12 -2.81 36.98 -21.02
CA ALA A 12 -3.80 37.85 -21.67
C ALA A 12 -5.25 37.58 -21.23
N TYR A 13 -5.49 36.51 -20.45
CA TYR A 13 -6.84 36.02 -20.09
C TYR A 13 -7.04 35.98 -18.57
N VAL A 14 -6.34 36.86 -17.83
CA VAL A 14 -6.47 36.94 -16.37
C VAL A 14 -7.86 37.46 -16.00
N GLY A 15 -8.56 36.72 -15.15
CA GLY A 15 -9.93 37.04 -14.70
C GLY A 15 -11.04 36.46 -15.58
N GLU A 16 -10.68 35.89 -16.73
CA GLU A 16 -11.61 35.22 -17.62
C GLU A 16 -11.87 33.76 -17.18
N TYR A 17 -13.07 33.26 -17.47
CA TYR A 17 -13.39 31.85 -17.29
C TYR A 17 -12.94 31.05 -18.52
N VAL A 18 -12.26 29.93 -18.26
CA VAL A 18 -11.76 29.01 -19.28
C VAL A 18 -12.26 27.60 -19.05
N LEU A 19 -12.42 26.84 -20.13
CA LEU A 19 -12.76 25.43 -20.08
C LEU A 19 -11.48 24.59 -20.14
N ILE A 20 -11.34 23.64 -19.22
CA ILE A 20 -10.18 22.76 -19.13
C ILE A 20 -10.57 21.35 -19.57
N ARG A 21 -9.76 20.75 -20.44
CA ARG A 21 -9.83 19.32 -20.78
C ARG A 21 -8.49 18.66 -20.44
N TYR A 22 -8.55 17.52 -19.78
CA TYR A 22 -7.36 16.77 -19.37
C TYR A 22 -7.57 15.28 -19.61
N ASN A 23 -6.47 14.54 -19.76
CA ASN A 23 -6.49 13.09 -19.76
C ASN A 23 -6.18 12.62 -18.33
N PRO A 24 -7.02 11.80 -17.68
CA PRO A 24 -6.72 11.33 -16.32
C PRO A 24 -5.42 10.51 -16.24
N ASN A 25 -4.95 9.94 -17.35
CA ASN A 25 -3.67 9.23 -17.41
C ASN A 25 -2.46 10.15 -17.58
N ASP A 26 -2.69 11.39 -17.99
CA ASP A 26 -1.65 12.39 -18.25
C ASP A 26 -2.10 13.73 -17.66
N MET A 27 -1.73 13.93 -16.39
CA MET A 27 -2.05 15.15 -15.66
C MET A 27 -0.97 16.22 -15.83
N ALA A 28 0.15 15.90 -16.48
CA ALA A 28 1.28 16.84 -16.64
C ALA A 28 0.90 18.02 -17.51
N GLU A 29 -0.01 17.78 -18.46
CA GLU A 29 -0.51 18.79 -19.39
C GLU A 29 -2.03 18.87 -19.35
N ILE A 30 -2.56 20.08 -19.49
CA ILE A 30 -3.99 20.33 -19.66
C ILE A 30 -4.23 21.18 -20.90
N ARG A 31 -5.34 20.93 -21.59
CA ARG A 31 -5.80 21.75 -22.71
C ARG A 31 -6.78 22.80 -22.22
N VAL A 32 -6.48 24.05 -22.48
CA VAL A 32 -7.27 25.21 -22.09
C VAL A 32 -8.01 25.75 -23.30
N PHE A 33 -9.30 26.03 -23.12
CA PHE A 33 -10.19 26.58 -24.13
C PHE A 33 -10.81 27.88 -23.63
N TYR A 34 -10.92 28.86 -24.50
CA TYR A 34 -11.64 30.11 -24.25
C TYR A 34 -12.75 30.23 -25.30
N ARG A 35 -14.00 30.40 -24.86
CA ARG A 35 -15.18 30.47 -25.75
C ARG A 35 -15.25 29.30 -26.74
N ASP A 36 -15.04 28.08 -26.24
CA ASP A 36 -15.00 26.83 -27.02
C ASP A 36 -13.88 26.71 -28.07
N GLU A 37 -13.00 27.71 -28.16
CA GLU A 37 -11.81 27.67 -29.02
C GLU A 37 -10.57 27.27 -28.22
N PHE A 38 -9.69 26.49 -28.85
CA PHE A 38 -8.44 26.07 -28.22
C PHE A 38 -7.53 27.28 -28.02
N LEU A 39 -7.11 27.50 -26.77
CA LEU A 39 -6.23 28.61 -26.40
C LEU A 39 -4.77 28.16 -26.28
N CYS A 40 -4.50 27.19 -25.41
CA CYS A 40 -3.14 26.69 -25.18
C CYS A 40 -3.12 25.38 -24.40
N THR A 41 -1.96 24.72 -24.40
CA THR A 41 -1.64 23.63 -23.46
C THR A 41 -0.86 24.18 -22.27
N ALA A 42 -1.40 24.05 -21.06
CA ALA A 42 -0.70 24.47 -19.85
C ALA A 42 -0.04 23.28 -19.15
N ILE A 43 1.18 23.49 -18.67
CA ILE A 43 2.03 22.42 -18.10
C ILE A 43 2.09 22.60 -16.59
N CYS A 44 2.05 21.49 -15.84
CA CYS A 44 2.33 21.48 -14.41
C CYS A 44 3.80 21.11 -14.15
N PRO A 45 4.64 22.04 -13.68
CA PRO A 45 6.07 21.78 -13.47
C PRO A 45 6.34 20.65 -12.48
N GLU A 46 5.48 20.49 -11.47
CA GLU A 46 5.66 19.51 -10.39
C GLU A 46 5.63 18.05 -10.87
N ILE A 47 4.90 17.77 -11.95
CA ILE A 47 4.69 16.43 -12.49
C ILE A 47 5.19 16.27 -13.92
N ALA A 48 5.46 17.37 -14.63
CA ALA A 48 6.05 17.34 -15.97
C ALA A 48 7.47 16.74 -15.95
N ASP A 49 8.24 17.00 -14.90
CA ASP A 49 9.57 16.41 -14.73
C ASP A 49 9.51 14.93 -14.28
N TYR A 50 8.33 14.46 -13.84
CA TYR A 50 8.12 13.14 -13.27
C TYR A 50 7.27 12.26 -14.20
N SER A 51 7.88 11.77 -15.29
CA SER A 51 7.28 10.73 -16.12
C SER A 51 7.49 9.36 -15.47
N ILE A 52 6.43 8.76 -14.93
CA ILE A 52 6.47 7.38 -14.43
C ILE A 52 6.27 6.45 -15.64
N ASP A 53 7.30 5.68 -16.01
CA ASP A 53 7.17 4.71 -17.10
C ASP A 53 6.21 3.56 -16.69
N ILE A 54 5.51 2.98 -17.67
CA ILE A 54 4.64 1.83 -17.46
C ILE A 54 5.41 0.66 -16.83
N LYS A 55 6.71 0.54 -17.15
CA LYS A 55 7.60 -0.46 -16.57
C LYS A 55 7.82 -0.24 -15.08
N ASP A 56 7.97 1.02 -14.66
CA ASP A 56 8.14 1.38 -13.24
C ASP A 56 6.87 1.05 -12.46
N ILE A 57 5.69 1.31 -13.03
CA ILE A 57 4.40 0.93 -12.45
C ILE A 57 4.30 -0.60 -12.32
N GLN A 58 4.65 -1.34 -13.37
CA GLN A 58 4.61 -2.80 -13.36
C GLN A 58 5.59 -3.36 -12.33
N HIS A 59 6.80 -2.80 -12.24
CA HIS A 59 7.81 -3.18 -11.27
C HIS A 59 7.33 -2.91 -9.85
N ALA A 60 6.82 -1.71 -9.55
CA ALA A 60 6.26 -1.35 -8.25
C ALA A 60 5.11 -2.29 -7.82
N ARG A 61 4.20 -2.62 -8.75
CA ARG A 61 3.13 -3.62 -8.52
C ARG A 61 3.70 -5.00 -8.22
N SER A 62 4.71 -5.43 -8.98
CA SER A 62 5.36 -6.73 -8.78
C SER A 62 6.07 -6.82 -7.42
N GLN A 63 6.81 -5.77 -7.05
CA GLN A 63 7.47 -5.67 -5.75
C GLN A 63 6.45 -5.71 -4.61
N ARG A 64 5.36 -4.94 -4.71
CA ARG A 64 4.26 -4.99 -3.72
C ARG A 64 3.67 -6.39 -3.58
N ARG A 65 3.41 -7.08 -4.70
CA ARG A 65 2.90 -8.47 -4.67
C ARG A 65 3.88 -9.42 -4.01
N LYS A 66 5.19 -9.32 -4.31
CA LYS A 66 6.23 -10.15 -3.68
C LYS A 66 6.28 -9.91 -2.17
N HIS A 67 6.28 -8.64 -1.75
CA HIS A 67 6.28 -8.26 -0.34
C HIS A 67 5.05 -8.81 0.40
N LEU A 68 3.85 -8.66 -0.18
CA LEU A 68 2.64 -9.23 0.41
C LEU A 68 2.68 -10.75 0.47
N LYS A 69 3.19 -11.44 -0.57
CA LYS A 69 3.38 -12.90 -0.53
C LYS A 69 4.34 -13.33 0.56
N GLN A 70 5.43 -12.62 0.79
CA GLN A 70 6.37 -12.91 1.88
C GLN A 70 5.69 -12.76 3.25
N ASN A 71 4.89 -11.71 3.44
CA ASN A 71 4.11 -11.50 4.67
C ASN A 71 2.97 -12.52 4.85
N ILE A 72 2.51 -13.18 3.80
CA ILE A 72 1.50 -14.26 3.88
C ILE A 72 2.18 -15.62 4.09
N ALA A 73 3.39 -15.81 3.54
CA ALA A 73 4.15 -17.05 3.67
C ALA A 73 4.82 -17.21 5.04
N SER A 74 4.88 -16.15 5.86
CA SER A 74 5.11 -16.32 7.29
C SER A 74 3.94 -17.10 7.88
N PRO A 75 4.20 -18.19 8.62
CA PRO A 75 3.13 -19.03 9.16
C PRO A 75 2.16 -18.16 9.95
N SER A 76 0.86 -18.36 9.70
CA SER A 76 -0.18 -17.63 10.42
C SER A 76 0.00 -17.83 11.91
N THR A 77 -0.31 -16.82 12.73
CA THR A 77 -0.33 -16.96 14.20
C THR A 77 -1.14 -18.20 14.64
N THR A 78 -2.19 -18.54 13.89
CA THR A 78 -3.00 -19.75 14.14
C THR A 78 -2.29 -21.06 13.79
N GLU A 79 -1.41 -21.06 12.79
CA GLU A 79 -0.59 -22.22 12.40
C GLU A 79 0.55 -22.44 13.40
N LEU A 80 1.21 -21.36 13.84
CA LEU A 80 2.22 -21.39 14.90
C LEU A 80 1.66 -21.96 16.22
N ILE A 81 0.47 -21.52 16.64
CA ILE A 81 -0.21 -22.05 17.84
C ILE A 81 -0.58 -23.54 17.67
N LYS A 82 -0.91 -23.98 16.46
CA LYS A 82 -1.19 -25.41 16.18
C LYS A 82 0.08 -26.25 16.28
N GLU A 83 1.21 -25.77 15.75
CA GLU A 83 2.50 -26.44 15.85
C GLU A 83 2.96 -26.56 17.31
N GLU A 84 2.88 -25.48 18.10
CA GLU A 84 3.18 -25.51 19.54
C GLU A 84 2.34 -26.54 20.30
N LYS A 85 1.03 -26.64 19.98
CA LYS A 85 0.14 -27.63 20.60
C LYS A 85 0.46 -29.06 20.17
N ASN A 86 0.91 -29.28 18.93
CA ASN A 86 1.28 -30.60 18.42
C ASN A 86 2.59 -31.14 19.03
N TYR A 87 3.55 -30.28 19.39
CA TYR A 87 4.74 -30.69 20.14
C TYR A 87 4.49 -30.98 21.63
N GLY A 88 3.30 -30.65 22.15
CA GLY A 88 2.95 -30.78 23.57
C GLY A 88 2.36 -32.13 24.00
N TYR A 89 2.21 -33.12 23.13
CA TYR A 89 1.63 -34.42 23.50
C TYR A 89 2.54 -35.60 23.14
N SER A 90 3.34 -36.01 24.13
CA SER A 90 3.92 -37.35 24.21
C SER A 90 3.26 -38.06 25.41
N PRO A 91 2.58 -39.20 25.25
CA PRO A 91 2.18 -40.02 26.39
C PRO A 91 3.45 -40.67 26.95
N GLN A 92 4.14 -39.98 27.86
CA GLN A 92 5.19 -40.59 28.66
C GLN A 92 4.54 -41.44 29.75
N GLU A 93 4.75 -42.75 29.69
CA GLU A 93 4.47 -43.65 30.81
C GLU A 93 5.30 -43.22 32.02
N THR A 94 4.71 -42.44 32.91
CA THR A 94 5.35 -42.12 34.19
C THR A 94 5.32 -43.38 35.05
N THR A 95 6.46 -44.03 35.25
CA THR A 95 6.65 -44.96 36.37
C THR A 95 6.57 -44.13 37.66
N LYS A 96 5.35 -44.00 38.20
CA LYS A 96 5.10 -43.24 39.42
C LYS A 96 5.78 -43.95 40.59
N ASN A 97 6.96 -43.49 40.98
CA ASN A 97 7.52 -43.82 42.29
C ASN A 97 6.75 -43.02 43.35
N VAL A 98 5.60 -43.55 43.77
CA VAL A 98 4.74 -42.92 44.76
C VAL A 98 5.42 -43.06 46.13
N LYS A 99 6.12 -42.02 46.57
CA LYS A 99 6.50 -41.89 47.99
C LYS A 99 5.21 -41.73 48.81
N LYS A 100 4.97 -42.65 49.76
CA LYS A 100 3.79 -42.61 50.64
C LYS A 100 3.73 -41.27 51.37
N LEU A 101 2.66 -40.50 51.13
CA LEU A 101 2.37 -39.25 51.82
C LEU A 101 2.19 -39.52 53.32
N LYS A 102 2.93 -38.78 54.16
CA LYS A 102 2.80 -38.86 55.62
C LYS A 102 1.45 -38.25 56.04
N ARG A 103 0.67 -39.01 56.80
CA ARG A 103 -0.59 -38.56 57.40
C ARG A 103 -0.29 -37.89 58.74
N TYR A 104 -0.70 -36.63 58.88
CA TYR A 104 -0.76 -35.96 60.17
C TYR A 104 -2.12 -36.25 60.82
N ARG A 105 -2.13 -36.60 62.10
CA ARG A 105 -3.34 -36.61 62.94
C ARG A 105 -3.26 -35.43 63.86
N ASN A 106 -4.33 -34.64 63.90
CA ASN A 106 -4.58 -33.75 65.03
C ASN A 106 -5.35 -34.55 66.06
N ASP A 107 -4.81 -34.60 67.28
CA ASP A 107 -5.61 -34.79 68.48
C ASP A 107 -6.30 -33.46 68.86
#